data_AF-A0A3M3APW6-F1
#
_entry.id   AF-A0A3M3APW6-F1
#
_cell.length_a   1.000
_cell.length_b   1.000
_cell.length_c   1.000
_cell.angle_alpha   90.00
_cell.angle_beta   90.00
_cell.angle_gamma   90.00
#
_symmetry.space_group_name_H-M   'P 1'
#
loop_
_entity.id
_entity.type
_entity.pdbx_description
1 polymer ?
#
loop_
_entity_poly.entity_id
_entity_poly.type
_entity_poly.pdbx_seq_one_letter_code
_entity_poly.pdbx_strand_id
1 'polypeptide(L)'
;QVFDGIELSQDSEGALRIRSPYLPSGHVEQTADAVLIGDDGRFELLGRLDRIVKLEEKRVSLPLIEQALASHAWVSEARLGVVQENRASLGALLVLSDSGLLALRNQGRRAL
;
A
#
# COMPACT_ATOMS: atom_id res chain seq x y z
N GLN A 1 -2.53 -26.37 -2.80
CA GLN A 1 -3.12 -27.20 -1.73
C GLN A 1 -2.57 -26.67 -0.43
N VAL A 2 -3.44 -26.47 0.56
CA VAL A 2 -3.04 -25.99 1.89
C VAL A 2 -2.34 -27.12 2.63
N PHE A 3 -1.32 -26.81 3.44
CA PHE A 3 -0.64 -27.80 4.26
C PHE A 3 -1.50 -28.20 5.47
N ASP A 4 -1.29 -29.42 5.97
CA ASP A 4 -2.01 -29.93 7.13
C ASP A 4 -1.90 -28.99 8.34
N GLY A 5 -3.04 -28.70 8.97
CA GLY A 5 -3.15 -27.81 10.14
C GLY A 5 -3.17 -26.32 9.82
N ILE A 6 -3.01 -25.92 8.55
CA ILE A 6 -3.18 -24.52 8.13
C ILE A 6 -4.63 -24.32 7.66
N GLU A 7 -5.28 -23.27 8.16
CA GLU A 7 -6.60 -22.85 7.70
C GLU A 7 -6.49 -21.51 6.97
N LEU A 8 -7.09 -21.44 5.78
CA LEU A 8 -7.17 -20.23 4.99
C LEU A 8 -8.59 -19.67 5.06
N SER A 9 -8.68 -18.34 5.14
CA SER A 9 -9.92 -17.60 4.95
C SER A 9 -9.61 -16.29 4.23
N GLN A 10 -10.63 -15.51 3.88
CA GLN A 10 -10.46 -14.20 3.26
C GLN A 10 -11.23 -13.15 4.06
N ASP A 11 -10.75 -11.92 4.13
CA ASP A 11 -11.49 -10.80 4.71
C ASP A 11 -12.55 -10.21 3.75
N SER A 12 -13.20 -9.12 4.14
CA SER A 12 -14.23 -8.45 3.33
C SER A 12 -13.70 -7.79 2.05
N GLU A 13 -12.39 -7.53 1.97
CA GLU A 13 -11.72 -6.97 0.80
C GLU A 13 -11.08 -8.05 -0.08
N GLY A 14 -11.21 -9.33 0.30
CA GLY A 14 -10.64 -10.47 -0.42
C GLY A 14 -9.18 -10.76 -0.05
N ALA A 15 -8.66 -10.18 1.02
CA ALA A 15 -7.30 -10.43 1.48
C ALA A 15 -7.20 -11.77 2.21
N LEU A 16 -6.10 -12.50 1.98
CA LEU A 16 -5.85 -13.79 2.60
C LEU A 16 -5.60 -13.66 4.10
N ARG A 17 -6.33 -14.47 4.87
CA ARG A 17 -6.17 -14.69 6.31
C ARG A 17 -5.68 -16.11 6.57
N ILE A 18 -4.65 -16.25 7.38
CA ILE A 18 -4.00 -17.54 7.64
C ILE A 18 -4.04 -17.84 9.14
N ARG A 19 -4.61 -18.99 9.53
CA ARG A 19 -4.39 -19.59 10.84
C ARG A 19 -3.42 -20.75 10.69
N SER A 20 -2.40 -20.79 11.52
CA SER A 20 -1.31 -21.77 11.38
C SER A 20 -0.76 -22.17 12.75
N PRO A 21 -0.31 -23.42 12.94
CA PRO A 21 0.38 -23.86 14.16
C PRO A 21 1.72 -23.15 14.37
N TYR A 22 2.26 -22.47 13.35
CA TYR A 22 3.49 -21.68 13.44
C TYR A 22 3.25 -20.24 13.92
N LEU A 23 1.98 -19.84 14.10
CA LEU A 23 1.59 -18.56 14.67
C LEU A 23 1.22 -18.76 16.15
N PRO A 24 1.25 -17.70 16.98
CA PRO A 24 0.77 -17.78 18.35
C PRO A 24 -0.65 -18.37 18.42
N SER A 25 -0.94 -19.15 19.45
CA SER A 25 -2.26 -19.79 19.61
C SER A 25 -3.39 -18.77 19.57
N GLY A 26 -4.39 -19.01 18.72
CA GLY A 26 -5.52 -18.09 18.52
C GLY A 26 -5.23 -16.89 17.62
N HIS A 27 -3.99 -16.73 17.13
CA HIS A 27 -3.63 -15.69 16.17
C HIS A 27 -4.05 -16.08 14.76
N VAL A 28 -4.63 -15.12 14.04
CA VAL A 28 -4.90 -15.22 12.61
C VAL A 28 -4.09 -14.11 11.95
N GLU A 29 -3.16 -14.51 11.10
CA GLU A 29 -2.34 -13.54 10.35
C GLU A 29 -3.16 -12.97 9.21
N GLN A 30 -3.30 -11.65 9.20
CA GLN A 30 -3.94 -10.90 8.13
C GLN A 30 -2.87 -10.47 7.13
N THR A 31 -2.96 -10.99 5.91
CA THR A 31 -2.07 -10.56 4.83
C THR A 31 -2.71 -9.44 4.02
N ALA A 32 -1.94 -8.86 3.10
CA ALA A 32 -2.43 -7.93 2.09
C ALA A 32 -2.45 -8.58 0.69
N ASP A 33 -2.41 -9.91 0.62
CA ASP A 33 -2.44 -10.65 -0.64
C ASP A 33 -3.91 -10.96 -0.99
N ALA A 34 -4.39 -10.41 -2.11
CA ALA A 34 -5.73 -10.68 -2.63
C ALA A 34 -5.80 -12.11 -3.15
N VAL A 35 -6.82 -12.86 -2.76
CA VAL A 35 -6.98 -14.25 -3.19
C VAL A 35 -8.40 -14.58 -3.59
N LEU A 36 -8.55 -15.55 -4.49
CA LEU A 36 -9.82 -16.23 -4.73
C LEU A 36 -9.68 -17.67 -4.23
N ILE A 37 -10.43 -18.03 -3.19
CA ILE A 37 -10.43 -19.40 -2.65
C ILE A 37 -11.46 -20.24 -3.41
N GLY A 38 -11.01 -21.31 -4.06
CA GLY A 38 -11.86 -22.26 -4.76
C GLY A 38 -12.40 -23.37 -3.83
N ASP A 39 -13.45 -24.04 -4.28
CA ASP A 39 -14.16 -25.09 -3.52
C ASP A 39 -13.29 -26.32 -3.23
N ASP A 40 -12.18 -26.48 -3.95
CA ASP A 40 -11.19 -27.54 -3.77
C ASP A 40 -10.12 -27.21 -2.70
N GLY A 41 -10.28 -26.09 -1.99
CA GLY A 41 -9.34 -25.63 -0.97
C GLY A 41 -8.04 -25.08 -1.53
N ARG A 42 -7.92 -24.88 -2.86
CA ARG A 42 -6.82 -24.11 -3.46
C ARG A 42 -7.24 -22.64 -3.54
N PHE A 43 -6.26 -21.76 -3.70
CA PHE A 43 -6.53 -20.35 -3.95
C PHE A 43 -5.71 -19.83 -5.12
N GLU A 44 -6.27 -18.87 -5.83
CA GLU A 44 -5.58 -18.08 -6.85
C GLU A 44 -5.10 -16.77 -6.24
N LEU A 45 -3.84 -16.41 -6.46
CA LEU A 45 -3.27 -15.14 -6.01
C LEU A 45 -3.60 -14.04 -7.03
N LEU A 46 -4.41 -13.07 -6.63
CA LEU A 46 -4.89 -11.97 -7.48
C LEU A 46 -3.97 -10.73 -7.43
N GLY A 47 -2.95 -10.74 -6.57
CA GLY A 47 -2.01 -9.63 -6.37
C GLY A 47 -2.02 -9.14 -4.93
N ARG A 48 -1.48 -7.94 -4.70
CA ARG A 48 -1.51 -7.30 -3.39
C ARG A 48 -2.58 -6.21 -3.35
N LEU A 49 -3.35 -6.18 -2.27
CA LEU A 49 -4.25 -5.08 -1.92
C LEU A 49 -3.48 -3.90 -1.37
N ASP A 50 -2.30 -4.14 -0.78
CA ASP A 50 -1.42 -3.06 -0.37
C ASP A 50 -0.76 -2.36 -1.56
N ARG A 51 -0.47 -1.07 -1.36
CA ARG A 51 0.23 -0.24 -2.33
C ARG A 51 1.73 -0.19 -1.99
N ILE A 52 2.35 -1.36 -1.82
CA ILE A 52 3.80 -1.48 -1.62
C ILE A 52 4.46 -1.78 -2.97
N VAL A 53 5.43 -0.93 -3.35
CA VAL A 53 6.14 -1.06 -4.63
C VAL A 53 7.61 -1.42 -4.41
N LYS A 54 8.21 -2.11 -5.37
CA LYS A 54 9.66 -2.35 -5.41
C LYS A 54 10.33 -1.23 -6.20
N LEU A 55 11.20 -0.48 -5.57
CA LEU A 55 11.97 0.60 -6.19
C LEU A 55 13.44 0.38 -5.85
N GLU A 56 14.26 0.08 -6.87
CA GLU A 56 15.71 -0.18 -6.68
C GLU A 56 16.00 -1.15 -5.52
N GLU A 57 15.38 -2.34 -5.55
CA GLU A 57 15.48 -3.39 -4.52
C GLU A 57 14.89 -3.05 -3.14
N LYS A 58 14.36 -1.83 -2.95
CA LYS A 58 13.69 -1.42 -1.72
C LYS A 58 12.18 -1.65 -1.82
N ARG A 59 11.56 -2.06 -0.71
CA ARG A 59 10.09 -2.14 -0.57
C ARG A 59 9.60 -0.83 0.02
N VAL A 60 8.81 -0.09 -0.75
CA VAL A 60 8.33 1.23 -0.36
C VAL A 60 6.82 1.20 -0.23
N SER A 61 6.31 1.54 0.95
CA SER A 61 4.87 1.71 1.18
C SER A 61 4.42 3.07 0.68
N LEU A 62 3.67 3.11 -0.43
CA LEU A 62 3.12 4.36 -0.96
C LEU A 62 2.18 5.04 0.04
N PRO A 63 1.25 4.33 0.73
CA PRO A 63 0.35 4.96 1.70
C PRO A 63 1.09 5.62 2.87
N LEU A 64 2.22 5.03 3.30
CA LEU A 64 3.04 5.62 4.37
C LEU A 64 3.66 6.96 3.93
N ILE A 65 4.17 7.03 2.69
CA ILE A 65 4.71 8.28 2.15
C ILE A 65 3.58 9.29 1.91
N GLU A 66 2.42 8.86 1.42
CA GLU A 66 1.24 9.73 1.27
C GLU A 66 0.84 10.36 2.60
N GLN A 67 0.78 9.56 3.67
CA GLN A 67 0.48 10.05 5.02
C GLN A 67 1.56 11.01 5.55
N ALA A 68 2.83 10.70 5.31
CA ALA A 68 3.94 11.59 5.67
C ALA A 68 3.87 12.93 4.92
N LEU A 69 3.56 12.92 3.61
CA LEU A 69 3.37 14.14 2.81
C LEU A 69 2.18 14.95 3.31
N ALA A 70 1.05 14.30 3.58
CA ALA A 70 -0.16 14.94 4.11
C ALA A 70 0.01 15.51 5.54
N SER A 71 1.08 15.13 6.26
CA SER A 71 1.42 15.74 7.55
C SER A 71 2.06 17.12 7.42
N HIS A 72 2.52 17.49 6.21
CA HIS A 72 3.14 18.78 5.95
C HIS A 72 2.08 19.88 5.85
N ALA A 73 2.29 21.02 6.51
CA ALA A 73 1.31 22.10 6.62
C ALA A 73 0.78 22.65 5.28
N TRP A 74 1.57 22.51 4.21
CA TRP A 74 1.22 22.98 2.86
C TRP A 74 0.45 21.95 2.02
N VAL A 75 0.26 20.73 2.51
CA VAL A 75 -0.36 19.63 1.78
C VAL A 75 -1.66 19.26 2.47
N SER A 76 -2.78 19.37 1.74
CA SER A 76 -4.08 18.89 2.20
C SER A 76 -4.27 17.40 1.87
N GLU A 77 -3.82 16.97 0.69
CA GLU A 77 -3.89 15.57 0.26
C GLU A 77 -2.68 15.20 -0.60
N ALA A 78 -2.28 13.93 -0.54
CA ALA A 78 -1.21 13.38 -1.36
C ALA A 78 -1.61 12.02 -1.93
N ARG A 79 -1.25 11.79 -3.19
CA ARG A 79 -1.29 10.46 -3.83
C ARG A 79 0.01 10.20 -4.58
N LEU A 80 0.59 9.02 -4.35
CA LEU A 80 1.80 8.55 -4.99
C LEU A 80 1.52 7.53 -6.08
N GLY A 81 2.32 7.59 -7.13
CA GLY A 81 2.35 6.61 -8.20
C GLY A 81 3.78 6.29 -8.59
N VAL A 82 3.99 5.12 -9.21
CA VAL A 82 5.27 4.80 -9.83
C VAL A 82 5.25 5.33 -11.26
N VAL A 83 6.25 6.14 -11.60
CA VAL A 83 6.48 6.63 -12.95
C VAL A 83 7.58 5.77 -13.57
N GLN A 84 7.28 5.15 -14.70
CA GLN A 84 8.22 4.32 -15.45
C GLN A 84 8.57 5.02 -16.77
N GLU A 85 9.59 5.86 -16.73
CA GLU A 85 10.21 6.42 -17.94
C GLU A 85 11.51 5.65 -18.24
N ASN A 86 12.67 6.16 -17.81
CA ASN A 86 13.96 5.46 -17.98
C ASN A 86 14.36 4.62 -16.76
N ARG A 87 14.01 5.10 -15.57
CA ARG A 87 14.23 4.43 -14.28
C ARG A 87 12.94 4.57 -13.49
N ALA A 88 12.52 3.51 -12.80
CA ALA A 88 11.35 3.60 -11.93
C ALA A 88 11.59 4.70 -10.89
N SER A 89 10.66 5.63 -10.75
CA SER A 89 10.68 6.70 -9.76
C SER A 89 9.29 6.88 -9.16
N LEU A 90 9.21 7.63 -8.06
CA LEU A 90 7.94 7.97 -7.44
C LEU A 90 7.50 9.37 -7.89
N GLY A 91 6.31 9.45 -8.45
CA GLY A 91 5.60 10.70 -8.68
C GLY A 91 4.60 10.94 -7.56
N ALA A 92 4.46 12.19 -7.12
CA ALA A 92 3.45 12.61 -6.16
C ALA A 92 2.53 13.66 -6.78
N LEU A 93 1.22 13.46 -6.65
CA LEU A 93 0.19 14.46 -6.90
C LEU A 93 -0.25 15.02 -5.55
N LEU A 94 -0.16 16.34 -5.40
CA LEU A 94 -0.43 17.04 -4.15
C LEU A 94 -1.59 18.02 -4.33
N VAL A 95 -2.53 17.98 -3.39
CA VAL A 95 -3.50 19.08 -3.18
C VAL A 95 -2.89 19.99 -2.13
N LEU A 96 -2.66 21.25 -2.47
CA LEU A 96 -2.13 22.23 -1.53
C LEU A 96 -3.21 22.71 -0.57
N SER A 97 -2.83 22.92 0.69
CA SER A 97 -3.66 23.65 1.66
C SER A 97 -3.66 25.16 1.34
N ASP A 98 -4.50 25.95 2.01
CA ASP A 98 -4.53 27.40 1.83
C ASP A 98 -3.16 28.06 2.08
N SER A 99 -2.43 27.59 3.10
CA SER A 99 -1.09 28.08 3.40
C SER A 99 -0.08 27.68 2.33
N GLY A 100 -0.22 26.48 1.75
CA GLY A 100 0.57 26.01 0.62
C GLY A 100 0.30 26.81 -0.66
N LEU A 101 -0.96 27.12 -0.96
CA LEU A 101 -1.34 27.97 -2.09
C LEU A 101 -0.79 29.38 -1.95
N LEU A 102 -0.85 29.96 -0.75
CA LEU A 102 -0.28 31.28 -0.46
C LEU A 102 1.26 31.27 -0.65
N ALA A 103 1.93 30.23 -0.15
CA ALA A 103 3.36 30.04 -0.34
C ALA A 103 3.73 29.93 -1.83
N LEU A 104 2.99 29.10 -2.59
CA LEU A 104 3.18 28.94 -4.04
C LEU A 104 3.03 30.28 -4.78
N ARG A 105 2.02 31.08 -4.44
CA ARG A 105 1.77 32.37 -5.07
C ARG A 105 2.86 33.39 -4.79
N ASN A 106 3.36 33.42 -3.56
CA ASN A 106 4.30 34.45 -3.11
C ASN A 106 5.77 34.12 -3.45
N GLN A 107 6.12 32.83 -3.44
CA GLN A 107 7.52 32.38 -3.58
C GLN A 107 7.78 31.65 -4.92
N GLY A 108 6.71 31.32 -5.66
CA GLY A 108 6.79 30.61 -6.92
C GLY A 108 7.10 29.11 -6.77
N ARG A 109 7.07 28.38 -7.89
CA ARG A 109 7.23 26.91 -7.91
C ARG A 109 8.59 26.42 -7.45
N ARG A 110 9.65 27.25 -7.51
CA ARG A 110 11.02 26.84 -7.14
C ARG A 110 11.25 26.83 -5.63
N ALA A 111 10.33 27.39 -4.84
CA ALA A 111 10.40 27.44 -3.39
C ALA A 111 9.63 26.30 -2.70
N LEU A 112 8.95 25.47 -3.49
CA LEU A 112 8.28 24.22 -3.09
C LEU A 112 9.12 23.03 -3.55
#